data_AF-A0A2V8H1C3-F1
#
_entry.id   AF-A0A2V8H1C3-F1
#
_cell.length_a   1.000
_cell.length_b   1.000
_cell.length_c   1.000
_cell.angle_alpha   90.00
_cell.angle_beta   90.00
_cell.angle_gamma   90.00
#
_symmetry.space_group_name_H-M   'P 1'
#
loop_
_entity.id
_entity.type
_entity.pdbx_description
1 polymer ?
#
loop_
_entity_poly.entity_id
_entity_poly.type
_entity_poly.pdbx_seq_one_letter_code
_entity_poly.pdbx_strand_id
1 'polypeptide(L)' 'MGGHFVQGHVDGAGTVEDIRPDGESHWITIAFDRSLAPYMIAKGSIAVEGVSLTIAALRAA' A
#
# COMPACT_ATOMS: atom_id res chain seq x y z
N MET A 1 -4.90 6.48 19.28
CA MET A 1 -4.47 6.84 17.91
C MET A 1 -4.17 5.54 17.19
N GLY A 2 -5.01 5.13 16.24
CA GLY A 2 -4.80 3.92 15.44
C GLY A 2 -4.27 4.30 14.05
N GLY A 3 -3.26 3.58 13.55
CA GLY A 3 -2.62 3.84 12.26
C GLY A 3 -1.24 4.50 12.36
N HIS A 4 -0.88 5.29 11.35
CA HIS A 4 0.36 6.08 11.29
C HIS A 4 0.08 7.55 10.92
N PHE A 5 1.08 8.41 11.02
CA PHE A 5 0.96 9.82 10.65
C PHE A 5 0.89 9.99 9.13
N VAL A 6 -0.21 10.55 8.63
CA VAL A 6 -0.43 10.82 7.20
C VAL A 6 -0.41 12.33 6.98
N GLN A 7 0.53 12.80 6.15
CA GLN A 7 0.71 14.24 5.87
C GLN A 7 -0.32 14.82 4.89
N GLY A 8 -0.95 13.98 4.06
CA GLY A 8 -1.85 14.42 2.99
C GLY A 8 -1.15 14.84 1.69
N HIS A 9 0.18 14.72 1.61
CA HIS A 9 0.95 14.82 0.36
C HIS A 9 0.99 13.44 -0.29
N VAL A 10 0.54 13.34 -1.54
CA VAL A 10 0.59 12.09 -2.33
C VAL A 10 1.92 11.99 -3.08
N ASP A 11 2.72 10.97 -2.79
CA ASP A 11 4.05 10.76 -3.40
C ASP A 11 3.98 10.19 -4.83
N GLY A 12 2.86 9.56 -5.19
CA GLY A 12 2.65 8.99 -6.53
C GLY A 12 1.32 8.26 -6.66
N ALA A 13 1.03 7.79 -7.87
CA ALA A 13 -0.14 6.99 -8.17
C ALA A 13 0.25 5.53 -8.45
N GLY A 14 -0.58 4.60 -8.02
CA GLY A 14 -0.48 3.17 -8.34
C GLY A 14 -1.68 2.68 -9.13
N THR A 15 -1.56 1.50 -9.73
CA THR A 15 -2.67 0.82 -10.43
C THR A 15 -3.08 -0.42 -9.65
N VAL A 16 -4.38 -0.56 -9.36
CA VAL A 16 -4.90 -1.81 -8.78
C VAL A 16 -4.88 -2.89 -9.85
N GLU A 17 -4.06 -3.92 -9.64
CA GLU A 17 -3.91 -5.05 -10.57
C GLU A 17 -4.84 -6.22 -10.21
N ASP A 18 -5.13 -6.41 -8.92
CA ASP A 18 -5.98 -7.50 -8.43
C ASP A 18 -6.66 -7.10 -7.12
N ILE A 19 -7.91 -7.55 -6.96
CA ILE A 19 -8.65 -7.52 -5.70
C ILE A 19 -9.26 -8.91 -5.49
N ARG A 20 -8.77 -9.64 -4.49
CA ARG A 20 -9.25 -11.00 -4.17
C ARG A 20 -9.81 -11.07 -2.75
N PRO A 21 -10.99 -11.69 -2.54
CA PRO A 21 -11.52 -11.95 -1.20
C PRO A 21 -10.61 -12.90 -0.40
N ASP A 22 -10.54 -12.69 0.92
CA ASP A 22 -9.83 -13.54 1.88
C ASP A 22 -10.55 -13.51 3.24
N GLY A 23 -11.56 -14.37 3.39
CA GLY A 23 -12.44 -14.38 4.55
C GLY A 23 -13.20 -13.06 4.70
N GLU A 24 -13.02 -12.39 5.83
CA GLU A 24 -13.60 -11.07 6.11
C GLU A 24 -12.77 -9.90 5.57
N SER A 25 -11.68 -10.18 4.86
CA SER A 25 -10.74 -9.20 4.32
C SER A 25 -10.60 -9.32 2.80
N HIS A 26 -9.87 -8.37 2.20
CA HIS A 26 -9.50 -8.40 0.79
C HIS A 26 -7.99 -8.23 0.67
N TRP A 27 -7.38 -8.98 -0.25
CA TRP A 27 -6.04 -8.66 -0.74
C TRP A 27 -6.17 -7.73 -1.93
N ILE A 28 -5.45 -6.62 -1.86
CA ILE A 28 -5.38 -5.62 -2.92
C ILE A 28 -3.93 -5.58 -3.41
N THR A 29 -3.72 -5.91 -4.67
CA THR A 29 -2.41 -5.80 -5.32
C THR A 29 -2.35 -4.49 -6.08
N ILE A 30 -1.36 -3.66 -5.76
CA ILE A 30 -1.16 -2.35 -6.36
C ILE A 30 0.22 -2.31 -7.01
N ALA A 31 0.26 -2.12 -8.32
CA ALA A 31 1.48 -1.76 -9.04
C ALA A 31 1.83 -0.30 -8.77
N PHE A 32 3.12 0.00 -8.61
CA PHE A 32 3.62 1.32 -8.28
C PHE A 32 4.93 1.61 -9.00
N ASP A 33 5.30 2.88 -9.10
CA ASP A 33 6.57 3.28 -9.71
C ASP A 33 7.77 2.78 -8.87
N ARG A 34 8.75 2.15 -9.52
CA ARG A 34 9.92 1.57 -8.86
C ARG A 34 10.73 2.60 -8.05
N SER A 35 10.66 3.88 -8.39
CA SER A 35 11.28 4.98 -7.62
C SER A 35 10.75 5.10 -6.19
N LEU A 36 9.53 4.60 -5.91
CA LEU A 36 8.94 4.60 -4.56
C LEU A 36 9.37 3.39 -3.71
N ALA A 37 9.94 2.35 -4.33
CA ALA A 37 10.31 1.11 -3.64
C ALA A 37 11.25 1.30 -2.42
N PRO A 38 12.24 2.22 -2.44
CA PRO A 38 13.12 2.44 -1.28
C PRO A 38 12.40 2.93 -0.02
N TYR A 39 11.17 3.45 -0.14
CA TYR A 39 10.38 3.96 0.97
C TYR A 39 9.40 2.93 1.54
N MET A 40 9.36 1.72 0.96
CA MET A 40 8.40 0.69 1.32
C MET A 40 9.10 -0.51 1.94
N ILE A 41 8.48 -1.09 2.97
CA ILE A 41 8.94 -2.34 3.58
C ILE A 41 7.74 -3.23 3.94
N ALA A 42 7.91 -4.55 3.84
CA ALA A 42 6.90 -5.49 4.33
C ALA A 42 6.62 -5.24 5.82
N LYS A 43 5.34 -5.31 6.21
CA LYS A 43 4.82 -4.93 7.53
C LYS A 43 4.95 -3.44 7.89
N GLY A 44 5.48 -2.61 6.97
CA GLY A 44 5.44 -1.16 7.09
C GLY A 44 4.03 -0.59 6.85
N SER A 45 3.86 0.68 7.20
CA SER A 45 2.64 1.43 6.94
C SER A 45 2.68 2.11 5.57
N ILE A 46 1.53 2.20 4.93
CA ILE A 46 1.33 2.97 3.69
C ILE A 46 -0.05 3.62 3.72
N ALA A 47 -0.20 4.79 3.10
CA ALA A 47 -1.50 5.41 2.89
C ALA A 47 -1.92 5.22 1.43
N VAL A 48 -3.13 4.69 1.20
CA VAL A 48 -3.75 4.55 -0.13
C VAL A 48 -5.10 5.24 -0.08
N GLU A 49 -5.33 6.25 -0.93
CA GLU A 49 -6.54 7.08 -0.90
C GLU A 49 -6.86 7.62 0.51
N GLY A 50 -5.83 8.02 1.26
CA GLY A 50 -5.94 8.52 2.63
C GLY A 50 -6.18 7.46 3.72
N VAL A 51 -6.35 6.18 3.35
CA VAL A 51 -6.53 5.08 4.30
C VAL A 51 -5.18 4.49 4.69
N SER A 52 -4.89 4.44 6.00
CA SER A 52 -3.70 3.77 6.53
C SER A 52 -3.85 2.26 6.43
N LEU A 53 -2.95 1.62 5.68
CA LEU A 53 -2.88 0.18 5.47
C LEU A 53 -1.49 -0.35 5.87
N THR A 54 -1.41 -1.67 6.07
CA THR A 54 -0.14 -2.38 6.26
C THR A 54 0.29 -3.04 4.96
N ILE A 55 1.54 -2.85 4.57
CA ILE A 55 2.12 -3.52 3.40
C ILE A 55 2.26 -5.02 3.73
N ALA A 56 1.40 -5.85 3.15
CA ALA A 56 1.41 -7.28 3.42
C ALA A 56 2.64 -7.98 2.81
N ALA A 57 3.01 -7.60 1.59
CA ALA A 57 4.20 -8.09 0.89
C ALA A 57 4.65 -7.07 -0.16
N LEU A 58 5.95 -7.08 -0.49
CA LEU A 58 6.51 -6.41 -1.65
C LEU A 58 7.06 -7.47 -2.59
N ARG A 59 6.79 -7.32 -3.89
CA ARG A 59 7.26 -8.24 -4.93
C ARG A 59 7.97 -7.43 -5.99
N ALA A 60 9.11 -7.92 -6.46
CA ALA A 60 9.68 -7.43 -7.71
C ALA A 60 8.88 -8.05 -8.86
N ALA A 61 8.53 -7.22 -9.85
CA ALA A 61 8.21 -7.71 -11.18
C ALA A 61 9.47 -8.30 -11.83
#